data_AF-A0A938PME2-F1
#
_entry.id   AF-A0A938PME2-F1
#
_cell.length_a   1.000
_cell.length_b   1.000
_cell.length_c   1.000
_cell.angle_alpha   90.00
_cell.angle_beta   90.00
_cell.angle_gamma   90.00
#
_symmetry.space_group_name_H-M   'P 1'
#
loop_
_entity.id
_entity.type
_entity.pdbx_description
1 polymer ?
#
loop_
_entity_poly.entity_id
_entity_poly.type
_entity_poly.pdbx_seq_one_letter_code
_entity_poly.pdbx_strand_id
1 'polypeptide(L)'
;MSRLLTLTLMLLPLLTGGCGRDHLAVSEKEMSREGGALRVGAVLGERSDDAEFERAVVPRPFLFPDDHGAHPAFRSEWWYLTCVLVDEAGHEYGVQFTLFRQALPRRGTDQSDNPWTLKQAWLAHFAVTDVRGSRHTGYERLSRGHPALAGVMPTDLGSNDSAMRLFIDDWVMEIGQDTSSLSLSDGEWSAELSMAATLPVIPQGESGLSRKSADQASYYYSWPRLEITGSLIREGETIEVKGLGWFDHEWSTSVLSDGQVGWAWFSLHLDDGRSLMVFRLRRTDGMRDPFDHGVLVERDGRYTPLAATDFQLEPQAEWKGPDGVIWPIEWVLALQDQKLRVSAAISDQRMLTRIPYWEGVVHAFGEEGESKGSGYMELTGY
;
A
#
# COMPACT_ATOMS: atom_id res chain seq x y z
N MET A 1 -68.43 35.48 -49.27
CA MET A 1 -68.89 34.09 -49.07
C MET A 1 -68.00 33.17 -49.90
N SER A 2 -67.68 31.97 -49.41
CA SER A 2 -67.01 30.87 -50.17
C SER A 2 -65.59 31.12 -50.70
N ARG A 3 -64.71 30.10 -50.83
CA ARG A 3 -64.62 28.78 -50.15
C ARG A 3 -63.20 28.23 -50.33
N LEU A 4 -62.86 27.16 -49.60
CA LEU A 4 -61.66 26.36 -49.80
C LEU A 4 -61.61 25.76 -51.22
N LEU A 5 -60.40 25.45 -51.72
CA LEU A 5 -60.15 24.11 -52.27
C LEU A 5 -58.66 23.71 -52.20
N THR A 6 -58.46 22.40 -52.10
CA THR A 6 -57.20 21.69 -51.89
C THR A 6 -56.39 21.53 -53.18
N LEU A 7 -55.07 21.39 -53.08
CA LEU A 7 -54.35 20.43 -53.93
C LEU A 7 -53.14 19.81 -53.23
N THR A 8 -52.94 18.52 -53.48
CA THR A 8 -51.80 17.71 -52.99
C THR A 8 -51.06 17.17 -54.20
N LEU A 9 -49.72 17.12 -54.17
CA LEU A 9 -48.96 16.24 -55.06
C LEU A 9 -47.65 15.78 -54.42
N MET A 10 -47.30 14.51 -54.66
CA MET A 10 -46.05 13.87 -54.21
C MET A 10 -44.94 14.06 -55.24
N LEU A 11 -43.67 13.95 -54.82
CA LEU A 11 -42.54 13.76 -55.74
C LEU A 11 -41.36 13.01 -55.09
N LEU A 12 -40.95 11.90 -55.72
CA LEU A 12 -39.77 11.04 -55.47
C LEU A 12 -39.75 9.97 -56.61
N PRO A 13 -38.66 9.23 -56.90
CA PRO A 13 -37.20 9.43 -56.71
C PRO A 13 -36.56 10.07 -57.99
N LEU A 14 -35.29 9.98 -58.42
CA LEU A 14 -34.04 9.25 -58.04
C LEU A 14 -32.87 10.24 -57.81
N LEU A 15 -31.71 9.96 -57.18
CA LEU A 15 -30.85 8.77 -56.90
C LEU A 15 -29.57 8.64 -57.77
N THR A 16 -28.55 9.42 -57.45
CA THR A 16 -27.10 9.08 -57.38
C THR A 16 -26.51 10.01 -56.30
N GLY A 17 -25.61 9.66 -55.38
CA GLY A 17 -24.83 8.45 -55.08
C GLY A 17 -23.46 8.90 -54.55
N GLY A 18 -22.94 8.47 -53.40
CA GLY A 18 -23.47 7.61 -52.34
C GLY A 18 -22.48 7.51 -51.15
N CYS A 19 -22.82 6.71 -50.13
CA CYS A 19 -22.01 6.32 -48.94
C CYS A 19 -21.49 7.47 -48.02
N GLY A 20 -21.77 7.50 -46.73
CA GLY A 20 -22.58 6.59 -45.91
C GLY A 20 -22.91 7.18 -44.54
N ARG A 21 -23.93 6.62 -43.89
CA ARG A 21 -24.32 6.89 -42.49
C ARG A 21 -23.43 6.02 -41.56
N ASP A 22 -23.33 6.20 -40.24
CA ASP A 22 -24.39 6.46 -39.25
C ASP A 22 -24.08 7.50 -38.16
N HIS A 23 -25.16 7.98 -37.53
CA HIS A 23 -25.13 8.95 -36.43
C HIS A 23 -25.12 8.25 -35.07
N LEU A 24 -24.25 8.76 -34.18
CA LEU A 24 -24.48 8.99 -32.74
C LEU A 24 -25.67 8.24 -32.10
N ALA A 25 -25.43 6.99 -31.73
CA ALA A 25 -26.31 6.21 -30.85
C ALA A 25 -25.48 5.20 -30.02
N VAL A 26 -24.43 5.68 -29.33
CA VAL A 26 -23.69 4.84 -28.36
C VAL A 26 -24.66 4.45 -27.24
N SER A 27 -24.71 3.15 -26.93
CA SER A 27 -25.69 2.63 -26.00
C SER A 27 -25.28 2.91 -24.55
N GLU A 28 -26.20 3.44 -23.74
CA GLU A 28 -26.05 3.53 -22.27
C GLU A 28 -25.78 2.16 -21.60
N LYS A 29 -26.00 1.07 -22.36
CA LYS A 29 -25.81 -0.33 -21.94
C LYS A 29 -24.35 -0.82 -21.99
N GLU A 30 -23.43 -0.04 -22.55
CA GLU A 30 -21.99 -0.39 -22.57
C GLU A 30 -21.23 0.30 -21.42
N MET A 31 -21.64 1.50 -21.01
CA MET A 31 -21.03 2.28 -19.91
C MET A 31 -21.28 1.73 -18.50
N SER A 32 -21.94 0.56 -18.38
CA SER A 32 -22.32 -0.09 -17.12
C SER A 32 -21.64 -1.44 -16.88
N ARG A 33 -20.52 -1.72 -17.58
CA ARG A 33 -19.78 -2.99 -17.47
C ARG A 33 -18.30 -2.90 -17.08
N GLU A 34 -17.71 -1.72 -17.02
CA GLU A 34 -16.32 -1.52 -16.58
C GLU A 34 -16.24 -0.73 -15.26
N GLY A 35 -17.02 -1.15 -14.27
CA GLY A 35 -16.83 -0.78 -12.86
C GLY A 35 -15.69 -1.59 -12.20
N GLY A 36 -14.58 -1.77 -12.91
CA GLY A 36 -13.44 -2.56 -12.43
C GLY A 36 -12.61 -1.76 -11.41
N ALA A 37 -12.19 -2.42 -10.32
CA ALA A 37 -11.25 -1.82 -9.39
C ALA A 37 -9.87 -1.62 -10.05
N LEU A 38 -9.12 -0.62 -9.58
CA LEU A 38 -7.80 -0.31 -10.12
C LEU A 38 -6.81 -1.43 -9.77
N ARG A 39 -5.99 -1.83 -10.74
CA ARG A 39 -4.89 -2.77 -10.50
C ARG A 39 -3.72 -2.03 -9.85
N VAL A 40 -3.07 -2.64 -8.87
CA VAL A 40 -2.00 -1.98 -8.10
C VAL A 40 -0.86 -1.48 -9.00
N GLY A 41 -0.45 -2.25 -10.02
CA GLY A 41 0.52 -1.81 -11.03
C GLY A 41 0.09 -0.56 -11.81
N ALA A 42 -1.19 -0.45 -12.19
CA ALA A 42 -1.70 0.71 -12.92
C ALA A 42 -1.65 2.02 -12.12
N VAL A 43 -1.55 1.94 -10.78
CA VAL A 43 -1.42 3.10 -9.88
C VAL A 43 0.01 3.31 -9.40
N LEU A 44 0.75 2.25 -9.06
CA LEU A 44 2.16 2.31 -8.63
C LEU A 44 3.19 2.28 -9.77
N GLY A 45 2.72 2.39 -11.02
CA GLY A 45 3.57 2.50 -12.20
C GLY A 45 3.90 1.18 -12.88
N GLU A 46 3.01 0.75 -13.77
CA GLU A 46 3.38 -0.01 -14.97
C GLU A 46 4.43 0.78 -15.76
N ARG A 47 5.32 0.04 -16.45
CA ARG A 47 6.53 0.55 -17.14
C ARG A 47 6.25 1.84 -17.92
N SER A 48 6.78 2.95 -17.43
CA SER A 48 6.78 4.23 -18.16
C SER A 48 8.20 4.65 -18.50
N ASP A 49 8.51 4.79 -19.78
CA ASP A 49 9.75 5.43 -20.26
C ASP A 49 9.65 6.99 -20.16
N ASP A 50 9.07 7.47 -19.07
CA ASP A 50 8.78 8.88 -18.79
C ASP A 50 10.07 9.57 -18.32
N ALA A 51 10.77 10.22 -19.25
CA ALA A 51 12.06 10.86 -19.01
C ALA A 51 12.01 12.12 -18.11
N GLU A 52 10.87 12.38 -17.45
CA GLU A 52 10.70 13.45 -16.47
C GLU A 52 11.15 13.03 -15.05
N PHE A 53 11.11 11.73 -14.73
CA PHE A 53 11.35 11.22 -13.38
C PHE A 53 12.66 10.43 -13.25
N GLU A 54 13.28 10.51 -12.08
CA GLU A 54 14.45 9.72 -11.71
C GLU A 54 14.12 8.23 -11.54
N ARG A 55 15.14 7.36 -11.64
CA ARG A 55 15.02 5.90 -11.45
C ARG A 55 16.03 5.44 -10.42
N ALA A 56 15.64 4.52 -9.53
CA ALA A 56 16.58 3.85 -8.66
C ALA A 56 17.41 2.86 -9.51
N VAL A 57 18.72 3.07 -9.59
CA VAL A 57 19.62 2.34 -10.51
C VAL A 57 20.92 1.86 -9.88
N VAL A 58 21.38 2.53 -8.83
CA VAL A 58 22.58 2.18 -8.04
C VAL A 58 22.26 2.32 -6.55
N PRO A 59 22.87 1.53 -5.65
CA PRO A 59 22.69 1.72 -4.20
C PRO A 59 23.09 3.12 -3.74
N ARG A 60 22.38 3.65 -2.73
CA ARG A 60 22.67 4.94 -2.08
C ARG A 60 22.70 4.78 -0.56
N PRO A 61 23.49 5.59 0.18
CA PRO A 61 23.25 5.75 1.60
C PRO A 61 21.93 6.50 1.83
N PHE A 62 21.24 6.14 2.92
CA PHE A 62 20.16 6.96 3.45
C PHE A 62 20.71 8.02 4.41
N LEU A 63 20.07 9.19 4.44
CA LEU A 63 20.41 10.40 5.16
C LEU A 63 19.17 10.84 5.93
N PHE A 64 19.20 10.77 7.26
CA PHE A 64 18.08 11.14 8.12
C PHE A 64 18.35 12.46 8.83
N PRO A 65 17.32 13.33 9.01
CA PRO A 65 15.89 13.07 8.80
C PRO A 65 15.40 13.18 7.34
N ASP A 66 16.22 13.69 6.40
CA ASP A 66 15.80 14.05 5.05
C ASP A 66 15.02 12.94 4.30
N ASP A 67 15.50 11.69 4.31
CA ASP A 67 14.83 10.54 3.65
C ASP A 67 13.62 9.97 4.44
N HIS A 68 13.19 10.60 5.54
CA HIS A 68 11.82 10.41 6.05
C HIS A 68 10.81 11.26 5.26
N GLY A 69 11.29 12.32 4.60
CA GLY A 69 10.50 13.22 3.77
C GLY A 69 10.18 12.64 2.40
N ALA A 70 9.44 13.41 1.60
CA ALA A 70 9.12 13.05 0.23
C ALA A 70 10.29 13.32 -0.74
N HIS A 71 10.42 12.49 -1.78
CA HIS A 71 11.40 12.59 -2.87
C HIS A 71 10.75 12.94 -4.23
N PRO A 72 10.37 14.21 -4.53
CA PRO A 72 9.49 14.55 -5.66
C PRO A 72 10.05 14.29 -7.07
N ALA A 73 11.33 13.90 -7.18
CA ALA A 73 11.96 13.50 -8.44
C ALA A 73 11.51 12.11 -8.94
N PHE A 74 10.91 11.29 -8.07
CA PHE A 74 10.44 9.94 -8.37
C PHE A 74 8.93 9.93 -8.64
N ARG A 75 8.43 9.03 -9.50
CA ARG A 75 7.01 9.02 -9.85
C ARG A 75 6.14 8.52 -8.69
N SER A 76 6.59 7.52 -7.96
CA SER A 76 5.82 6.76 -6.97
C SER A 76 6.57 6.67 -5.64
N GLU A 77 5.86 6.82 -4.53
CA GLU A 77 6.43 6.79 -3.17
C GLU A 77 5.34 6.39 -2.18
N TRP A 78 5.69 5.62 -1.15
CA TRP A 78 4.77 5.29 -0.07
C TRP A 78 5.46 5.09 1.28
N TRP A 79 4.73 5.50 2.33
CA TRP A 79 5.05 5.24 3.73
C TRP A 79 4.00 4.27 4.26
N TYR A 80 4.42 3.18 4.87
CA TYR A 80 3.57 2.07 5.26
C TYR A 80 3.88 1.64 6.69
N LEU A 81 2.88 1.62 7.55
CA LEU A 81 2.97 1.16 8.94
C LEU A 81 2.00 0.00 9.16
N THR A 82 2.49 -1.05 9.80
CA THR A 82 1.70 -2.21 10.24
C THR A 82 1.98 -2.49 11.72
N CYS A 83 0.92 -2.66 12.51
CA CYS A 83 0.98 -2.75 13.97
C CYS A 83 0.16 -3.93 14.48
N VAL A 84 0.78 -4.80 15.29
CA VAL A 84 0.04 -5.78 16.10
C VAL A 84 0.06 -5.31 17.56
N LEU A 85 -1.13 -5.04 18.08
CA LEU A 85 -1.36 -4.38 19.36
C LEU A 85 -2.22 -5.26 20.27
N VAL A 86 -2.05 -5.12 21.58
CA VAL A 86 -2.87 -5.81 22.60
C VAL A 86 -3.31 -4.86 23.70
N ASP A 87 -4.53 -5.07 24.23
CA ASP A 87 -5.04 -4.36 25.40
C ASP A 87 -4.65 -5.04 26.73
N GLU A 88 -5.06 -4.47 27.87
CA GLU A 88 -4.79 -5.07 29.20
C GLU A 88 -5.49 -6.43 29.44
N ALA A 89 -6.55 -6.74 28.70
CA ALA A 89 -7.26 -8.01 28.77
C ALA A 89 -6.67 -9.09 27.84
N GLY A 90 -5.72 -8.72 26.98
CA GLY A 90 -5.10 -9.60 25.99
C GLY A 90 -5.93 -9.78 24.72
N HIS A 91 -6.82 -8.84 24.39
CA HIS A 91 -7.44 -8.79 23.07
C HIS A 91 -6.45 -8.22 22.06
N GLU A 92 -6.33 -8.88 20.91
CA GLU A 92 -5.43 -8.46 19.84
C GLU A 92 -6.15 -7.56 18.83
N TYR A 93 -5.46 -6.49 18.44
CA TYR A 93 -5.87 -5.54 17.43
C TYR A 93 -4.78 -5.37 16.38
N GLY A 94 -5.17 -5.39 15.11
CA GLY A 94 -4.32 -4.91 14.02
C GLY A 94 -4.60 -3.44 13.74
N VAL A 95 -3.57 -2.63 13.51
CA VAL A 95 -3.68 -1.32 12.87
C VAL A 95 -2.72 -1.26 11.70
N GLN A 96 -3.17 -0.80 10.54
CA GLN A 96 -2.29 -0.39 9.45
C GLN A 96 -2.60 1.03 9.02
N PHE A 97 -1.58 1.74 8.53
CA PHE A 97 -1.72 3.01 7.83
C PHE A 97 -0.76 3.06 6.65
N THR A 98 -1.29 3.39 5.47
CA THR A 98 -0.50 3.58 4.26
C THR A 98 -0.79 4.94 3.63
N LEU A 99 0.25 5.72 3.36
CA LEU A 99 0.18 6.95 2.57
C LEU A 99 0.96 6.75 1.27
N PHE A 100 0.31 6.91 0.13
CA PHE A 100 0.89 6.88 -1.21
C PHE A 100 0.92 8.27 -1.84
N ARG A 101 2.03 8.58 -2.49
CA ARG A 101 2.19 9.72 -3.38
C ARG A 101 2.40 9.24 -4.81
N GLN A 102 1.59 9.76 -5.74
CA GLN A 102 1.81 9.59 -7.18
C GLN A 102 2.00 10.95 -7.84
N ALA A 103 3.17 11.16 -8.43
CA ALA A 103 3.43 12.30 -9.30
C ALA A 103 2.67 12.16 -10.62
N LEU A 104 2.18 13.29 -11.13
CA LEU A 104 1.36 13.34 -12.33
C LEU A 104 2.16 14.03 -13.46
N PRO A 105 2.24 13.45 -14.67
CA PRO A 105 3.04 14.03 -15.77
C PRO A 105 2.65 15.47 -16.07
N ARG A 106 3.63 16.36 -16.30
CA ARG A 106 3.37 17.81 -16.46
C ARG A 106 2.48 18.13 -17.65
N ARG A 107 1.23 18.47 -17.38
CA ARG A 107 0.26 18.96 -18.38
C ARG A 107 0.38 20.47 -18.57
N GLY A 108 1.29 20.86 -19.45
CA GLY A 108 1.49 22.26 -19.87
C GLY A 108 2.78 22.88 -19.32
N THR A 109 2.98 24.17 -19.58
CA THR A 109 4.20 24.91 -19.23
C THR A 109 4.13 25.63 -17.88
N ASP A 110 3.13 25.33 -17.04
CA ASP A 110 2.96 25.98 -15.74
C ASP A 110 4.00 25.48 -14.73
N GLN A 111 5.04 26.28 -14.52
CA GLN A 111 6.06 26.05 -13.49
C GLN A 111 5.76 26.80 -12.18
N SER A 112 4.58 27.40 -12.01
CA SER A 112 4.29 28.20 -10.82
C SER A 112 4.26 27.36 -9.54
N ASP A 113 4.65 27.99 -8.42
CA ASP A 113 4.51 27.45 -7.07
C ASP A 113 3.09 27.63 -6.51
N ASN A 114 2.10 27.71 -7.40
CA ASN A 114 0.70 27.71 -7.03
C ASN A 114 0.33 26.35 -6.39
N PRO A 115 -0.09 26.30 -5.12
CA PRO A 115 -0.42 25.04 -4.46
C PRO A 115 -1.71 24.39 -5.02
N TRP A 116 -2.46 25.12 -5.87
CA TRP A 116 -3.60 24.58 -6.62
C TRP A 116 -3.22 23.98 -7.99
N THR A 117 -1.94 23.92 -8.37
CA THR A 117 -1.49 23.22 -9.57
C THR A 117 -1.36 21.72 -9.28
N LEU A 118 -2.05 20.88 -10.07
CA LEU A 118 -2.15 19.43 -9.83
C LEU A 118 -0.87 18.69 -10.27
N LYS A 119 0.19 18.78 -9.45
CA LYS A 119 1.50 18.12 -9.67
C LYS A 119 1.53 16.67 -9.12
N GLN A 120 0.74 16.38 -8.08
CA GLN A 120 0.71 15.09 -7.38
C GLN A 120 -0.71 14.75 -6.90
N ALA A 121 -1.04 13.46 -6.93
CA ALA A 121 -2.16 12.85 -6.21
C ALA A 121 -1.64 12.13 -4.95
N TRP A 122 -2.44 12.17 -3.89
CA TRP A 122 -2.14 11.53 -2.62
C TRP A 122 -3.31 10.62 -2.25
N LEU A 123 -3.03 9.32 -2.07
CA LEU A 123 -4.00 8.30 -1.66
C LEU A 123 -3.55 7.80 -0.29
N ALA A 124 -4.48 7.59 0.63
CA ALA A 124 -4.18 6.88 1.87
C ALA A 124 -5.28 5.91 2.23
N HIS A 125 -4.91 4.90 3.00
CA HIS A 125 -5.86 4.08 3.73
C HIS A 125 -5.33 3.72 5.11
N PHE A 126 -6.26 3.44 6.01
CA PHE A 126 -5.95 2.79 7.29
C PHE A 126 -6.99 1.70 7.56
N ALA A 127 -6.61 0.72 8.36
CA ALA A 127 -7.51 -0.35 8.79
C ALA A 127 -7.34 -0.67 10.27
N VAL A 128 -8.42 -1.10 10.91
CA VAL A 128 -8.39 -1.70 12.24
C VAL A 128 -8.98 -3.11 12.16
N THR A 129 -8.21 -4.11 12.58
CA THR A 129 -8.68 -5.48 12.80
C THR A 129 -8.96 -5.67 14.29
N ASP A 130 -10.22 -5.95 14.65
CA ASP A 130 -10.63 -6.50 15.94
C ASP A 130 -10.64 -8.04 15.80
N VAL A 131 -9.56 -8.68 16.24
CA VAL A 131 -9.35 -10.13 16.05
C VAL A 131 -10.38 -10.93 16.84
N ARG A 132 -10.65 -10.53 18.09
CA ARG A 132 -11.63 -11.20 18.96
C ARG A 132 -13.06 -11.04 18.42
N GLY A 133 -13.41 -9.87 17.89
CA GLY A 133 -14.69 -9.60 17.23
C GLY A 133 -14.80 -10.20 15.83
N SER A 134 -13.71 -10.74 15.27
CA SER A 134 -13.63 -11.23 13.89
C SER A 134 -14.06 -10.18 12.87
N ARG A 135 -13.58 -8.94 13.05
CA ARG A 135 -13.97 -7.78 12.26
C ARG A 135 -12.75 -7.00 11.77
N HIS A 136 -12.75 -6.64 10.50
CA HIS A 136 -11.79 -5.73 9.89
C HIS A 136 -12.57 -4.55 9.29
N THR A 137 -12.25 -3.32 9.70
CA THR A 137 -12.85 -2.09 9.14
C THR A 137 -11.74 -1.24 8.53
N GLY A 138 -11.87 -0.90 7.25
CA GLY A 138 -10.90 -0.11 6.49
C GLY A 138 -11.49 1.16 5.90
N TYR A 139 -10.67 2.19 5.77
CA TYR A 139 -11.02 3.54 5.30
C TYR A 139 -10.07 4.01 4.20
N GLU A 140 -10.54 4.85 3.28
CA GLU A 140 -9.73 5.37 2.16
C GLU A 140 -9.98 6.87 1.93
N ARG A 141 -8.89 7.63 1.73
CA ARG A 141 -8.93 9.04 1.33
C ARG A 141 -8.09 9.28 0.09
N LEU A 142 -8.59 10.10 -0.83
CA LEU A 142 -7.89 10.53 -2.04
C LEU A 142 -7.94 12.05 -2.11
N SER A 143 -6.76 12.67 -2.09
CA SER A 143 -6.59 14.13 -2.12
C SER A 143 -5.53 14.54 -3.15
N ARG A 144 -5.35 15.85 -3.27
CA ARG A 144 -4.34 16.49 -4.13
C ARG A 144 -3.21 17.01 -3.26
N GLY A 145 -1.99 17.04 -3.79
CA GLY A 145 -0.88 17.68 -3.09
C GLY A 145 -1.18 19.16 -2.84
N HIS A 146 -1.27 19.56 -1.57
CA HIS A 146 -1.54 20.92 -1.13
C HIS A 146 -1.15 21.04 0.35
N PRO A 147 -0.42 22.09 0.79
CA PRO A 147 0.12 22.21 2.16
C PRO A 147 -0.90 22.15 3.31
N ALA A 148 -2.19 22.23 3.01
CA ALA A 148 -3.28 22.11 3.99
C ALA A 148 -4.33 21.03 3.64
N LEU A 149 -4.04 20.11 2.70
CA LEU A 149 -4.93 18.97 2.37
C LEU A 149 -4.18 17.63 2.36
N ALA A 150 -3.01 17.54 1.72
CA ALA A 150 -2.19 16.34 1.74
C ALA A 150 -0.74 16.62 1.35
N GLY A 151 0.18 15.89 1.99
CA GLY A 151 1.60 15.90 1.65
C GLY A 151 2.49 15.33 2.76
N VAL A 152 3.80 15.51 2.56
CA VAL A 152 4.81 15.40 3.62
C VAL A 152 5.57 16.72 3.70
N MET A 153 5.80 17.22 4.91
CA MET A 153 6.57 18.45 5.16
C MET A 153 7.38 18.33 6.46
N PRO A 154 8.53 19.02 6.58
CA PRO A 154 9.21 19.15 7.87
C PRO A 154 8.33 19.86 8.91
N THR A 155 8.43 19.46 10.17
CA THR A 155 7.80 20.14 11.32
C THR A 155 8.78 20.33 12.47
N ASP A 156 8.71 21.52 13.10
CA ASP A 156 9.34 21.80 14.38
C ASP A 156 8.45 21.23 15.50
N LEU A 157 8.79 20.08 16.10
CA LEU A 157 8.02 19.50 17.22
C LEU A 157 8.21 20.24 18.57
N GLY A 158 8.78 21.45 18.55
CA GLY A 158 9.06 22.27 19.74
C GLY A 158 10.25 21.79 20.60
N SER A 159 10.74 20.58 20.35
CA SER A 159 12.08 20.12 20.71
C SER A 159 13.12 20.60 19.67
N ASN A 160 14.40 20.28 19.89
CA ASN A 160 15.44 20.43 18.86
C ASN A 160 15.38 19.33 17.77
N ASP A 161 14.31 18.53 17.72
CA ASP A 161 14.19 17.39 16.82
C ASP A 161 13.49 17.80 15.52
N SER A 162 14.05 17.37 14.39
CA SER A 162 13.57 17.72 13.04
C SER A 162 12.72 16.57 12.51
N ALA A 163 11.41 16.73 12.59
CA ALA A 163 10.45 15.70 12.21
C ALA A 163 9.90 15.91 10.79
N MET A 164 9.32 14.85 10.23
CA MET A 164 8.53 14.88 9.01
C MET A 164 7.06 14.59 9.34
N ARG A 165 6.16 15.53 9.05
CA ARG A 165 4.71 15.34 9.17
C ARG A 165 4.13 14.88 7.84
N LEU A 166 3.65 13.65 7.83
CA LEU A 166 2.91 12.97 6.77
C LEU A 166 1.42 13.17 7.06
N PHE A 167 0.61 13.61 6.09
CA PHE A 167 -0.81 13.85 6.36
C PHE A 167 -1.73 13.79 5.14
N ILE A 168 -3.01 13.49 5.42
CA ILE A 168 -4.15 13.68 4.51
C ILE A 168 -5.39 14.10 5.31
N ASP A 169 -5.80 15.36 5.11
CA ASP A 169 -6.76 16.09 5.93
C ASP A 169 -6.40 16.02 7.44
N ASP A 170 -7.17 15.29 8.25
CA ASP A 170 -6.91 15.09 9.69
C ASP A 170 -6.21 13.77 10.05
N TRP A 171 -5.88 12.90 9.08
CA TRP A 171 -4.99 11.76 9.31
C TRP A 171 -3.54 12.23 9.29
N VAL A 172 -2.77 11.92 10.34
CA VAL A 172 -1.41 12.43 10.54
C VAL A 172 -0.49 11.32 11.08
N MET A 173 0.70 11.21 10.50
CA MET A 173 1.85 10.57 11.13
C MET A 173 2.97 11.61 11.24
N GLU A 174 3.62 11.71 12.39
CA GLU A 174 4.83 12.53 12.55
C GLU A 174 6.02 11.62 12.84
N ILE A 175 7.06 11.71 12.01
CA ILE A 175 8.28 10.91 12.12
C ILE A 175 9.38 11.79 12.70
N GLY A 176 9.69 11.60 13.99
CA GLY A 176 10.84 12.21 14.67
C GLY A 176 12.06 11.28 14.74
N GLN A 177 13.14 11.74 15.37
CA GLN A 177 14.40 11.00 15.47
C GLN A 177 14.41 9.99 16.63
N ASP A 178 13.86 10.38 17.79
CA ASP A 178 13.71 9.49 18.96
C ASP A 178 12.31 8.85 19.03
N THR A 179 11.27 9.59 18.65
CA THR A 179 9.86 9.19 18.79
C THR A 179 9.03 9.64 17.59
N SER A 180 8.08 8.81 17.17
CA SER A 180 7.09 9.10 16.13
C SER A 180 5.65 8.98 16.66
N SER A 181 4.69 9.62 16.00
CA SER A 181 3.26 9.60 16.38
C SER A 181 2.36 9.22 15.20
N LEU A 182 1.16 8.72 15.51
CA LEU A 182 0.09 8.44 14.55
C LEU A 182 -1.26 8.87 15.17
N SER A 183 -1.95 9.77 14.48
CA SER A 183 -3.33 10.19 14.76
C SER A 183 -4.21 9.88 13.56
N LEU A 184 -5.25 9.08 13.78
CA LEU A 184 -6.20 8.63 12.75
C LEU A 184 -7.62 8.74 13.30
N SER A 185 -8.57 9.13 12.45
CA SER A 185 -9.99 9.13 12.79
C SER A 185 -10.86 9.00 11.54
N ASP A 186 -11.69 7.97 11.48
CA ASP A 186 -12.74 7.86 10.45
C ASP A 186 -13.81 6.83 10.85
N GLY A 187 -15.04 7.03 10.37
CA GLY A 187 -16.20 6.17 10.64
C GLY A 187 -16.49 5.91 12.13
N GLU A 188 -16.03 4.76 12.64
CA GLU A 188 -16.28 4.29 14.02
C GLU A 188 -15.01 4.24 14.88
N TRP A 189 -13.84 4.40 14.25
CA TRP A 189 -12.52 4.19 14.84
C TRP A 189 -11.71 5.48 14.89
N SER A 190 -10.95 5.64 15.96
CA SER A 190 -9.79 6.52 16.00
C SER A 190 -8.59 5.77 16.59
N ALA A 191 -7.38 6.21 16.26
CA ALA A 191 -6.14 5.66 16.79
C ALA A 191 -5.18 6.80 17.14
N GLU A 192 -4.69 6.81 18.38
CA GLU A 192 -3.72 7.79 18.88
C GLU A 192 -2.54 7.01 19.47
N LEU A 193 -1.49 6.81 18.65
CA LEU A 193 -0.37 5.93 18.95
C LEU A 193 0.96 6.70 19.00
N SER A 194 1.76 6.41 20.03
CA SER A 194 3.17 6.79 20.13
C SER A 194 4.05 5.59 19.79
N MET A 195 5.13 5.84 19.05
CA MET A 195 6.00 4.82 18.46
C MET A 195 7.48 5.15 18.70
N ALA A 196 8.27 4.20 19.19
CA ALA A 196 9.70 4.36 19.43
C ALA A 196 10.52 3.30 18.69
N ALA A 197 11.56 3.69 17.95
CA ALA A 197 12.40 2.77 17.20
C ALA A 197 13.39 2.03 18.13
N THR A 198 13.24 0.71 18.28
CA THR A 198 14.14 -0.11 19.10
C THR A 198 15.35 -0.64 18.34
N LEU A 199 15.31 -0.59 17.01
CA LEU A 199 16.34 -1.05 16.09
C LEU A 199 16.64 0.07 15.06
N PRO A 200 17.87 0.13 14.52
CA PRO A 200 18.21 1.09 13.47
C PRO A 200 17.38 0.87 12.20
N VAL A 201 17.33 1.88 11.35
CA VAL A 201 16.81 1.73 9.98
C VAL A 201 17.60 0.65 9.24
N ILE A 202 16.88 -0.30 8.65
CA ILE A 202 17.43 -1.39 7.83
C ILE A 202 17.23 -1.06 6.35
N PRO A 203 18.31 -0.91 5.56
CA PRO A 203 18.21 -0.68 4.12
C PRO A 203 17.88 -2.00 3.40
N GLN A 204 16.87 -1.99 2.54
CA GLN A 204 16.36 -3.21 1.90
C GLN A 204 17.09 -3.55 0.59
N GLY A 205 17.09 -4.83 0.21
CA GLY A 205 17.72 -5.31 -1.02
C GLY A 205 19.24 -5.06 -1.06
N GLU A 206 19.74 -4.57 -2.19
CA GLU A 206 21.15 -4.26 -2.40
C GLU A 206 21.49 -2.89 -1.77
N SER A 207 21.68 -2.88 -0.44
CA SER A 207 22.01 -1.68 0.36
C SER A 207 21.08 -0.49 0.07
N GLY A 208 19.77 -0.73 0.14
CA GLY A 208 18.72 0.26 -0.10
C GLY A 208 18.12 0.19 -1.50
N LEU A 209 18.77 -0.50 -2.45
CA LEU A 209 18.24 -0.72 -3.79
C LEU A 209 17.47 -2.06 -3.86
N SER A 210 16.15 -1.99 -3.68
CA SER A 210 15.25 -3.14 -3.82
C SER A 210 14.88 -3.34 -5.29
N ARG A 211 15.55 -4.28 -5.97
CA ARG A 211 15.23 -4.67 -7.35
C ARG A 211 13.93 -5.47 -7.39
N LYS A 212 13.02 -5.09 -8.29
CA LYS A 212 11.74 -5.80 -8.55
C LYS A 212 11.73 -6.44 -9.96
N SER A 213 12.61 -6.01 -10.85
CA SER A 213 12.93 -6.65 -12.14
C SER A 213 14.42 -6.43 -12.51
N ALA A 214 14.83 -6.85 -13.70
CA ALA A 214 16.15 -6.55 -14.25
C ALA A 214 16.35 -5.05 -14.61
N ASP A 215 15.26 -4.29 -14.81
CA ASP A 215 15.27 -2.88 -15.20
C ASP A 215 14.49 -1.94 -14.26
N GLN A 216 13.80 -2.50 -13.25
CA GLN A 216 13.03 -1.79 -12.24
C GLN A 216 13.53 -2.10 -10.82
N ALA A 217 13.67 -1.04 -10.04
CA ALA A 217 14.03 -1.07 -8.64
C ALA A 217 13.47 0.16 -7.93
N SER A 218 13.42 0.06 -6.61
CA SER A 218 13.04 1.14 -5.71
C SER A 218 14.18 1.43 -4.73
N TYR A 219 14.20 2.63 -4.18
CA TYR A 219 14.89 2.89 -2.92
C TYR A 219 13.96 2.53 -1.78
N TYR A 220 14.42 1.70 -0.84
CA TYR A 220 13.57 1.07 0.18
C TYR A 220 14.33 0.90 1.51
N TYR A 221 13.72 1.32 2.61
CA TYR A 221 14.17 1.00 3.96
C TYR A 221 13.00 0.68 4.89
N SER A 222 13.33 0.08 6.05
CA SER A 222 12.36 -0.26 7.10
C SER A 222 12.85 0.14 8.49
N TRP A 223 11.91 0.49 9.39
CA TRP A 223 12.08 0.28 10.83
C TRP A 223 11.40 -1.05 11.21
N PRO A 224 12.17 -2.12 11.46
CA PRO A 224 11.64 -3.47 11.59
C PRO A 224 11.08 -3.81 12.98
N ARG A 225 11.13 -2.87 13.93
CA ARG A 225 10.64 -3.02 15.31
C ARG A 225 10.46 -1.66 16.00
N LEU A 226 9.28 -1.07 15.82
CA LEU A 226 8.78 0.02 16.64
C LEU A 226 8.12 -0.57 17.89
N GLU A 227 8.46 -0.10 19.08
CA GLU A 227 7.61 -0.28 20.28
C GLU A 227 6.47 0.73 20.23
N ILE A 228 5.24 0.27 20.47
CA ILE A 228 4.03 1.09 20.35
C ILE A 228 3.25 1.11 21.66
N THR A 229 2.77 2.30 22.05
CA THR A 229 1.83 2.52 23.14
C THR A 229 0.84 3.63 22.76
N GLY A 230 -0.43 3.49 23.11
CA GLY A 230 -1.44 4.51 22.86
C GLY A 230 -2.84 4.00 23.10
N SER A 231 -3.83 4.59 22.42
CA SER A 231 -5.22 4.12 22.49
C SER A 231 -5.86 3.95 21.12
N LEU A 232 -6.79 2.99 21.04
CA LEU A 232 -7.81 2.95 20.01
C LEU A 232 -9.11 3.48 20.62
N ILE A 233 -9.92 4.19 19.84
CA ILE A 233 -11.25 4.62 20.26
C ILE A 233 -12.27 3.97 19.34
N ARG A 234 -13.29 3.33 19.90
CA ARG A 234 -14.40 2.73 19.15
C ARG A 234 -15.73 3.07 19.79
N GLU A 235 -16.66 3.60 19.02
CA GLU A 235 -18.04 3.90 19.48
C GLU A 235 -18.11 4.82 20.72
N GLY A 236 -17.00 5.49 21.09
CA GLY A 236 -16.84 6.32 22.28
C GLY A 236 -16.15 5.63 23.48
N GLU A 237 -15.80 4.34 23.38
CA GLU A 237 -14.97 3.61 24.35
C GLU A 237 -13.49 3.72 23.97
N THR A 238 -12.64 4.06 24.95
CA THR A 238 -11.18 4.12 24.79
C THR A 238 -10.56 2.79 25.23
N ILE A 239 -9.77 2.20 24.34
CA ILE A 239 -9.07 0.93 24.53
C ILE A 239 -7.57 1.26 24.57
N GLU A 240 -6.98 1.25 25.75
CA GLU A 240 -5.53 1.42 25.93
C GLU A 240 -4.79 0.19 25.37
N VAL A 241 -3.82 0.41 24.50
CA VAL A 241 -3.11 -0.64 23.75
C VAL A 241 -1.60 -0.44 23.73
N LYS A 242 -0.88 -1.55 23.60
CA LYS A 242 0.56 -1.60 23.39
C LYS A 242 0.93 -2.73 22.44
N GLY A 243 2.06 -2.63 21.76
CA GLY A 243 2.50 -3.72 20.88
C GLY A 243 3.72 -3.35 20.04
N LEU A 244 3.79 -3.93 18.84
CA LEU A 244 4.92 -3.77 17.93
C LEU A 244 4.47 -3.31 16.55
N GLY A 245 5.24 -2.38 15.99
CA GLY A 245 5.08 -1.89 14.62
C GLY A 245 6.24 -2.29 13.71
N TRP A 246 5.92 -2.51 12.44
CA TRP A 246 6.86 -2.51 11.34
C TRP A 246 6.51 -1.32 10.43
N PHE A 247 7.50 -0.48 10.12
CA PHE A 247 7.34 0.65 9.21
C PHE A 247 8.27 0.50 8.00
N ASP A 248 7.76 0.87 6.83
CA ASP A 248 8.41 0.84 5.53
C ASP A 248 8.29 2.21 4.83
N HIS A 249 9.35 2.60 4.12
CA HIS A 249 9.32 3.72 3.18
C HIS A 249 10.03 3.30 1.88
N GLU A 250 9.29 3.31 0.77
CA GLU A 250 9.78 2.90 -0.55
C GLU A 250 9.40 3.93 -1.63
N TRP A 251 10.33 4.26 -2.53
CA TRP A 251 10.09 5.16 -3.68
C TRP A 251 10.81 4.72 -4.96
N SER A 252 10.13 4.91 -6.10
CA SER A 252 10.58 4.50 -7.43
C SER A 252 9.84 5.23 -8.56
N THR A 253 10.06 4.81 -9.80
CA THR A 253 9.31 5.31 -10.98
C THR A 253 8.55 4.21 -11.74
N SER A 254 8.78 2.96 -11.39
CA SER A 254 7.98 1.79 -11.81
C SER A 254 8.21 0.68 -10.79
N VAL A 255 7.14 0.04 -10.30
CA VAL A 255 7.19 -0.96 -9.23
C VAL A 255 7.05 -2.40 -9.75
N LEU A 256 6.33 -2.59 -10.86
CA LEU A 256 6.09 -3.90 -11.48
C LEU A 256 6.44 -3.91 -12.97
N SER A 257 7.03 -5.01 -13.40
CA SER A 257 7.42 -5.28 -14.79
C SER A 257 6.42 -6.17 -15.53
N ASP A 258 6.50 -6.16 -16.86
CA ASP A 258 5.64 -6.94 -17.75
C ASP A 258 5.56 -8.42 -17.34
N GLY A 259 4.37 -8.86 -16.95
CA GLY A 259 4.12 -10.24 -16.50
C GLY A 259 4.04 -10.40 -14.98
N GLN A 260 4.36 -9.39 -14.17
CA GLN A 260 4.02 -9.35 -12.75
C GLN A 260 2.59 -8.80 -12.58
N VAL A 261 1.84 -9.32 -11.61
CA VAL A 261 0.41 -8.95 -11.38
C VAL A 261 0.14 -8.36 -9.99
N GLY A 262 1.10 -8.49 -9.08
CA GLY A 262 1.01 -8.14 -7.67
C GLY A 262 2.08 -8.89 -6.89
N TRP A 263 1.91 -9.03 -5.57
CA TRP A 263 2.87 -9.66 -4.67
C TRP A 263 2.19 -10.35 -3.48
N ALA A 264 3.02 -10.98 -2.65
CA ALA A 264 2.73 -11.30 -1.26
C ALA A 264 3.90 -10.77 -0.40
N TRP A 265 3.62 -9.85 0.51
CA TRP A 265 4.57 -9.24 1.45
C TRP A 265 4.22 -9.67 2.87
N PHE A 266 5.24 -9.85 3.71
CA PHE A 266 5.09 -10.22 5.10
C PHE A 266 6.07 -9.43 5.97
N SER A 267 5.60 -8.84 7.07
CA SER A 267 6.42 -8.44 8.21
C SER A 267 6.11 -9.35 9.40
N LEU A 268 7.14 -9.79 10.13
CA LEU A 268 7.00 -10.64 11.30
C LEU A 268 7.93 -10.18 12.41
N HIS A 269 7.38 -9.86 13.58
CA HIS A 269 8.10 -9.69 14.83
C HIS A 269 8.21 -11.05 15.52
N LEU A 270 9.41 -11.63 15.59
CA LEU A 270 9.61 -12.94 16.19
C LEU A 270 9.76 -12.85 17.72
N ASP A 271 9.27 -13.89 18.42
CA ASP A 271 9.24 -14.03 19.89
C ASP A 271 10.65 -14.09 20.51
N ASP A 272 11.69 -14.40 19.72
CA ASP A 272 13.09 -14.39 20.13
C ASP A 272 13.78 -13.01 20.02
N GLY A 273 13.03 -12.00 19.57
CA GLY A 273 13.48 -10.62 19.38
C GLY A 273 13.98 -10.28 17.97
N ARG A 274 14.13 -11.26 17.08
CA ARG A 274 14.42 -11.02 15.66
C ARG A 274 13.20 -10.41 14.94
N SER A 275 13.41 -9.78 13.80
CA SER A 275 12.34 -9.36 12.89
C SER A 275 12.63 -9.85 11.48
N LEU A 276 11.60 -10.25 10.74
CA LEU A 276 11.73 -10.87 9.43
C LEU A 276 10.75 -10.22 8.44
N MET A 277 11.25 -9.76 7.30
CA MET A 277 10.41 -9.41 6.14
C MET A 277 10.74 -10.33 4.97
N VAL A 278 9.71 -10.77 4.24
CA VAL A 278 9.84 -11.47 2.96
C VAL A 278 8.80 -10.98 1.96
N PHE A 279 9.24 -10.90 0.70
CA PHE A 279 8.49 -10.36 -0.43
C PHE A 279 8.57 -11.34 -1.61
N ARG A 280 7.41 -11.81 -2.06
CA ARG A 280 7.27 -12.68 -3.25
C ARG A 280 6.49 -11.96 -4.34
N LEU A 281 7.09 -11.82 -5.52
CA LEU A 281 6.42 -11.25 -6.69
C LEU A 281 5.55 -12.31 -7.36
N ARG A 282 4.32 -11.93 -7.73
CA ARG A 282 3.35 -12.82 -8.37
C ARG A 282 3.38 -12.62 -9.87
N ARG A 283 3.73 -13.68 -10.60
CA ARG A 283 3.84 -13.71 -12.07
C ARG A 283 2.62 -14.33 -12.72
N THR A 284 2.29 -13.89 -13.94
CA THR A 284 1.19 -14.44 -14.76
C THR A 284 1.36 -15.92 -15.12
N ASP A 285 2.59 -16.42 -15.15
CA ASP A 285 2.92 -17.83 -15.42
C ASP A 285 2.93 -18.71 -14.15
N GLY A 286 2.63 -18.14 -12.98
CA GLY A 286 2.64 -18.83 -11.68
C GLY A 286 4.03 -19.26 -11.19
N MET A 287 5.09 -18.98 -11.95
CA MET A 287 6.46 -19.29 -11.55
C MET A 287 6.90 -18.35 -10.42
N ARG A 288 7.92 -18.78 -9.68
CA ARG A 288 8.60 -17.91 -8.71
C ARG A 288 9.40 -16.81 -9.44
N ASP A 289 9.47 -15.63 -8.86
CA ASP A 289 10.25 -14.53 -9.41
C ASP A 289 11.71 -14.58 -8.91
N PRO A 290 12.72 -14.39 -9.78
CA PRO A 290 14.11 -14.26 -9.32
C PRO A 290 14.37 -13.01 -8.45
N PHE A 291 13.44 -12.04 -8.42
CA PHE A 291 13.50 -10.85 -7.57
C PHE A 291 12.69 -10.97 -6.27
N ASP A 292 12.20 -12.17 -5.94
CA ASP A 292 11.79 -12.51 -4.56
C ASP A 292 12.96 -12.24 -3.60
N HIS A 293 12.71 -11.55 -2.49
CA HIS A 293 13.74 -11.18 -1.52
C HIS A 293 13.16 -11.00 -0.11
N GLY A 294 14.03 -10.73 0.86
CA GLY A 294 13.64 -10.40 2.23
C GLY A 294 14.83 -9.92 3.06
N VAL A 295 14.62 -9.78 4.37
CA VAL A 295 15.68 -9.53 5.34
C VAL A 295 15.34 -10.18 6.67
N LEU A 296 16.32 -10.89 7.25
CA LEU A 296 16.30 -11.29 8.66
C LEU A 296 17.11 -10.29 9.47
N VAL A 297 16.49 -9.65 10.45
CA VAL A 297 17.09 -8.67 11.35
C VAL A 297 17.25 -9.30 12.73
N GLU A 298 18.48 -9.29 13.24
CA GLU A 298 18.81 -9.73 14.58
C GLU A 298 18.35 -8.71 15.63
N ARG A 299 18.10 -9.20 16.85
CA ARG A 299 17.78 -8.40 18.05
C ARG A 299 18.82 -7.35 18.46
N ASP A 300 19.98 -7.29 17.78
CA ASP A 300 21.04 -6.30 17.97
C ASP A 300 21.21 -5.35 16.76
N GLY A 301 20.29 -5.38 15.80
CA GLY A 301 20.27 -4.51 14.63
C GLY A 301 21.18 -4.95 13.47
N ARG A 302 21.97 -6.02 13.63
CA ARG A 302 22.62 -6.68 12.48
C ARG A 302 21.55 -7.32 11.61
N TYR A 303 21.74 -7.34 10.30
CA TYR A 303 20.77 -7.89 9.36
C TYR A 303 21.43 -8.74 8.27
N THR A 304 20.68 -9.71 7.76
CA THR A 304 21.06 -10.60 6.66
C THR A 304 20.01 -10.44 5.56
N PRO A 305 20.34 -9.78 4.43
CA PRO A 305 19.49 -9.80 3.24
C PRO A 305 19.29 -11.23 2.74
N LEU A 306 18.08 -11.56 2.34
CA LEU A 306 17.69 -12.87 1.82
C LEU A 306 17.41 -12.74 0.32
N ALA A 307 18.12 -13.49 -0.51
CA ALA A 307 17.76 -13.65 -1.92
C ALA A 307 16.69 -14.75 -2.07
N ALA A 308 16.06 -14.83 -3.24
CA ALA A 308 15.07 -15.87 -3.56
C ALA A 308 15.54 -17.30 -3.18
N THR A 309 16.82 -17.62 -3.38
CA THR A 309 17.38 -18.95 -3.06
C THR A 309 17.44 -19.28 -1.57
N ASP A 310 17.35 -18.29 -0.69
CA ASP A 310 17.62 -18.46 0.74
C ASP A 310 16.37 -18.77 1.56
N PHE A 311 15.19 -18.63 0.94
CA PHE A 311 13.89 -18.92 1.55
C PHE A 311 12.90 -19.58 0.58
N GLN A 312 11.90 -20.28 1.11
CA GLN A 312 10.69 -20.69 0.41
C GLN A 312 9.47 -20.03 1.08
N LEU A 313 8.46 -19.66 0.30
CA LEU A 313 7.25 -18.99 0.79
C LEU A 313 6.06 -19.48 -0.04
N GLU A 314 5.38 -20.54 0.42
CA GLU A 314 4.35 -21.25 -0.38
C GLU A 314 2.99 -21.31 0.34
N PRO A 315 1.87 -21.04 -0.36
CA PRO A 315 0.54 -21.05 0.24
C PRO A 315 0.11 -22.48 0.61
N GLN A 316 -0.56 -22.63 1.75
CA GLN A 316 -1.04 -23.91 2.29
C GLN A 316 -2.56 -23.98 2.40
N ALA A 317 -3.22 -22.86 2.76
CA ALA A 317 -4.68 -22.79 2.84
C ALA A 317 -5.22 -21.48 2.25
N GLU A 318 -6.36 -21.60 1.58
CA GLU A 318 -7.03 -20.51 0.88
C GLU A 318 -8.40 -20.23 1.49
N TRP A 319 -8.79 -18.96 1.53
CA TRP A 319 -10.13 -18.52 1.86
C TRP A 319 -10.74 -17.81 0.65
N LYS A 320 -12.00 -18.12 0.36
CA LYS A 320 -12.75 -17.52 -0.74
C LYS A 320 -13.63 -16.40 -0.22
N GLY A 321 -13.39 -15.18 -0.71
CA GLY A 321 -14.13 -13.99 -0.33
C GLY A 321 -15.59 -14.00 -0.81
N PRO A 322 -16.47 -13.17 -0.20
CA PRO A 322 -17.84 -12.92 -0.68
C PRO A 322 -17.91 -12.36 -2.13
N ASP A 323 -16.83 -11.74 -2.61
CA ASP A 323 -16.61 -11.31 -3.99
C ASP A 323 -16.30 -12.47 -4.96
N GLY A 324 -15.92 -13.63 -4.42
CA GLY A 324 -15.50 -14.81 -5.16
C GLY A 324 -13.99 -14.90 -5.43
N VAL A 325 -13.19 -13.92 -4.98
CA VAL A 325 -11.72 -13.93 -5.07
C VAL A 325 -11.15 -14.94 -4.07
N ILE A 326 -10.02 -15.55 -4.40
CA ILE A 326 -9.37 -16.59 -3.58
C ILE A 326 -8.08 -16.01 -3.01
N TRP A 327 -8.01 -15.94 -1.68
CA TRP A 327 -6.89 -15.37 -0.94
C TRP A 327 -6.18 -16.47 -0.15
N PRO A 328 -4.87 -16.73 -0.37
CA PRO A 328 -4.10 -17.64 0.46
C PRO A 328 -3.87 -17.02 1.84
N ILE A 329 -4.60 -17.49 2.85
CA ILE A 329 -4.57 -16.96 4.22
C ILE A 329 -3.68 -17.78 5.17
N GLU A 330 -3.16 -18.94 4.73
CA GLU A 330 -2.08 -19.65 5.42
C GLU A 330 -0.95 -19.98 4.45
N TRP A 331 0.28 -19.78 4.90
CA TRP A 331 1.53 -19.99 4.16
C TRP A 331 2.54 -20.78 4.99
N VAL A 332 3.49 -21.44 4.32
CA VAL A 332 4.73 -21.93 4.92
C VAL A 332 5.88 -21.08 4.42
N LEU A 333 6.59 -20.47 5.38
CA LEU A 333 7.82 -19.74 5.19
C LEU A 333 8.97 -20.59 5.75
N ALA A 334 9.91 -21.01 4.89
CA ALA A 334 11.06 -21.82 5.28
C ALA A 334 12.37 -21.08 4.96
N LEU A 335 13.21 -20.94 5.98
CA LEU A 335 14.61 -20.51 5.91
C LEU A 335 15.52 -21.74 5.99
N GLN A 336 16.84 -21.55 6.02
CA GLN A 336 17.81 -22.66 6.10
C GLN A 336 17.78 -23.44 7.42
N ASP A 337 17.41 -22.78 8.52
CA ASP A 337 17.46 -23.28 9.90
C ASP A 337 16.09 -23.28 10.61
N GLN A 338 15.08 -22.63 10.02
CA GLN A 338 13.78 -22.40 10.63
C GLN A 338 12.65 -22.55 9.61
N LYS A 339 11.53 -23.12 10.04
CA LYS A 339 10.28 -23.14 9.29
C LYS A 339 9.15 -22.56 10.13
N LEU A 340 8.30 -21.76 9.49
CA LEU A 340 7.15 -21.10 10.07
C LEU A 340 5.90 -21.45 9.27
N ARG A 341 4.81 -21.78 9.97
CA ARG A 341 3.45 -21.71 9.42
C ARG A 341 2.91 -20.33 9.77
N VAL A 342 2.60 -19.52 8.77
CA VAL A 342 2.11 -18.14 8.93
C VAL A 342 0.63 -18.15 8.55
N SER A 343 -0.26 -17.84 9.49
CA SER A 343 -1.72 -17.86 9.29
C SER A 343 -2.31 -16.51 9.62
N ALA A 344 -3.29 -16.06 8.83
CA ALA A 344 -4.14 -14.93 9.18
C ALA A 344 -4.82 -15.15 10.53
N ALA A 345 -4.89 -14.10 11.35
CA ALA A 345 -5.59 -14.10 12.63
C ALA A 345 -7.12 -14.25 12.43
N ILE A 346 -7.66 -13.58 11.39
CA ILE A 346 -9.04 -13.74 10.90
C ILE A 346 -9.05 -13.81 9.36
N SER A 347 -10.00 -14.54 8.77
CA SER A 347 -9.99 -14.82 7.32
C SER A 347 -10.27 -13.62 6.41
N ASP A 348 -11.20 -12.75 6.79
CA ASP A 348 -11.57 -11.57 6.00
C ASP A 348 -10.88 -10.32 6.55
N GLN A 349 -9.72 -10.00 5.99
CA GLN A 349 -8.98 -8.75 6.20
C GLN A 349 -8.76 -8.07 4.85
N ARG A 350 -9.85 -7.92 4.07
CA ARG A 350 -9.81 -7.26 2.76
C ARG A 350 -10.03 -5.76 2.87
N MET A 351 -9.08 -5.00 2.33
CA MET A 351 -9.26 -3.59 2.05
C MET A 351 -10.03 -3.42 0.74
N LEU A 352 -11.29 -3.00 0.84
CA LEU A 352 -12.18 -2.70 -0.30
C LEU A 352 -12.03 -1.25 -0.80
N THR A 353 -10.78 -0.79 -0.78
CA THR A 353 -10.21 0.42 -1.38
C THR A 353 -10.35 0.42 -2.92
N ARG A 354 -10.06 1.55 -3.58
CA ARG A 354 -10.10 1.69 -5.05
C ARG A 354 -9.17 0.70 -5.77
N ILE A 355 -8.10 0.29 -5.11
CA ILE A 355 -7.28 -0.89 -5.40
C ILE A 355 -7.62 -1.92 -4.32
N PRO A 356 -7.99 -3.17 -4.63
CA PRO A 356 -8.34 -4.14 -3.60
C PRO A 356 -7.08 -4.85 -3.08
N TYR A 357 -6.95 -4.94 -1.75
CA TYR A 357 -5.90 -5.70 -1.06
C TYR A 357 -6.55 -6.74 -0.14
N TRP A 358 -5.84 -7.82 0.17
CA TRP A 358 -6.00 -8.48 1.47
C TRP A 358 -4.79 -8.08 2.30
N GLU A 359 -5.03 -7.50 3.46
CA GLU A 359 -4.00 -6.86 4.27
C GLU A 359 -4.36 -6.95 5.75
N GLY A 360 -3.58 -7.70 6.54
CA GLY A 360 -3.98 -7.95 7.92
C GLY A 360 -3.02 -8.75 8.78
N VAL A 361 -3.43 -8.88 10.04
CA VAL A 361 -2.68 -9.55 11.11
C VAL A 361 -2.48 -11.03 10.78
N VAL A 362 -1.26 -11.49 10.95
CA VAL A 362 -0.85 -12.90 10.88
C VAL A 362 -0.12 -13.34 12.15
N HIS A 363 -0.26 -14.62 12.48
CA HIS A 363 0.48 -15.32 13.53
C HIS A 363 1.46 -16.30 12.89
N ALA A 364 2.69 -16.33 13.40
CA ALA A 364 3.73 -17.27 13.00
C ALA A 364 3.86 -18.39 14.04
N PHE A 365 3.84 -19.63 13.57
CA PHE A 365 3.94 -20.83 14.40
C PHE A 365 5.10 -21.73 13.98
N GLY A 366 5.71 -22.43 14.94
CA GLY A 366 6.72 -23.46 14.68
C GLY A 366 6.12 -24.79 14.20
N GLU A 367 6.98 -25.79 13.99
CA GLU A 367 6.54 -27.11 13.52
C GLU A 367 5.74 -27.91 14.57
N GLU A 368 5.87 -27.59 15.87
CA GLU A 368 5.08 -28.20 16.94
C GLU A 368 3.76 -27.43 17.20
N GLY A 369 3.51 -26.34 16.46
CA GLY A 369 2.33 -25.49 16.58
C GLY A 369 2.44 -24.42 17.67
N GLU A 370 3.62 -24.25 18.26
CA GLU A 370 3.92 -23.22 19.24
C GLU A 370 4.05 -21.83 18.59
N SER A 371 3.76 -20.75 19.34
CA SER A 371 4.00 -19.38 18.87
C SER A 371 5.48 -19.15 18.53
N LYS A 372 5.70 -18.39 17.47
CA LYS A 372 6.99 -17.79 17.11
C LYS A 372 6.93 -16.30 16.87
N GLY A 373 5.74 -15.68 16.95
CA GLY A 373 5.56 -14.24 16.77
C GLY A 373 4.28 -13.89 16.01
N SER A 374 4.12 -12.60 15.73
CA SER A 374 3.02 -12.04 14.95
C SER A 374 3.51 -10.93 14.02
N GLY A 375 2.64 -10.45 13.14
CA GLY A 375 2.96 -9.35 12.24
C GLY A 375 1.86 -9.17 11.20
N TYR A 376 2.22 -8.74 9.99
CA TYR A 376 1.27 -8.48 8.91
C TYR A 376 1.60 -9.26 7.63
N MET A 377 0.56 -9.49 6.83
CA MET A 377 0.65 -9.97 5.46
C MET A 377 -0.17 -9.06 4.54
N GLU A 378 0.40 -8.66 3.41
CA GLU A 378 -0.26 -7.92 2.33
C GLU A 378 -0.23 -8.77 1.05
N LEU A 379 -1.37 -8.89 0.38
CA LEU A 379 -1.58 -9.69 -0.82
C LEU A 379 -2.23 -8.85 -1.92
N THR A 380 -1.65 -8.83 -3.12
CA THR A 380 -2.17 -8.04 -4.25
C THR A 380 -2.32 -8.82 -5.56
N GLY A 381 -3.30 -8.40 -6.37
CA GLY A 381 -3.52 -8.89 -7.73
C GLY A 381 -4.12 -10.30 -7.84
N TYR A 382 -4.88 -10.74 -6.84
CA TYR A 382 -5.62 -12.02 -6.83
C TYR A 382 -6.95 -11.94 -7.59
#